data_AF-A0A1C9WQF3-F1
#
_entry.id   AF-A0A1C9WQF3-F1
#
_cell.length_a   1.000
_cell.length_b   1.000
_cell.length_c   1.000
_cell.angle_alpha   90.00
_cell.angle_beta   90.00
_cell.angle_gamma   90.00
#
_symmetry.space_group_name_H-M   'P 1'
#
loop_
_entity.id
_entity.type
_entity.pdbx_description
1 polymer ?
#
loop_
_entity_poly.entity_id
_entity_poly.type
_entity_poly.pdbx_seq_one_letter_code
_entity_poly.pdbx_strand_id
1 'polypeptide(L)'
;MDRRLRRAPDAEWVLMYRLGLSRKRIADLVRVPPAAVGYHLVIARRQDPELEAAHQAAAGAVPVPHPSTRDLSRMDEVIAWVSAEGRLPEDRSGDRGERSMARWLSGRRREAGEGKLDPAYSEGLARVPGWAENHRNVADESRWRDRLAQLVEFRQEGHDWPRHHDYDSEREHTLGVWIHTQRYKHRRRELDRAKVKLLNAALPGWQTGRTRGRPRRQ
;
A
#
# COMPACT_ATOMS: atom_id res chain seq x y z
N MET A 1 19.71 -47.01 16.14
CA MET A 1 19.81 -45.57 15.86
C MET A 1 19.42 -44.82 17.11
N ASP A 2 20.41 -44.16 17.73
CA ASP A 2 20.37 -43.53 19.05
C ASP A 2 19.19 -42.57 19.25
N ARG A 3 18.17 -43.02 19.97
CA ARG A 3 17.29 -42.12 20.71
C ARG A 3 18.08 -41.65 21.91
N ARG A 4 18.90 -40.60 21.73
CA ARG A 4 19.35 -39.73 22.83
C ARG A 4 18.15 -39.55 23.76
N LEU A 5 18.29 -39.95 25.02
CA LEU A 5 17.33 -39.67 26.08
C LEU A 5 17.14 -38.16 26.11
N ARG A 6 16.14 -37.63 25.38
CA ARG A 6 15.91 -36.20 25.29
C ARG A 6 15.44 -35.75 26.67
N ARG A 7 16.34 -35.12 27.43
CA ARG A 7 16.03 -34.54 28.74
C ARG A 7 14.87 -33.57 28.55
N ALA A 8 13.80 -33.74 29.32
CA ALA A 8 12.67 -32.82 29.24
C ALA A 8 13.02 -31.50 29.97
N PRO A 9 12.65 -30.33 29.41
CA PRO A 9 11.93 -30.15 28.16
C PRO A 9 12.85 -30.22 26.92
N ASP A 10 12.27 -30.60 25.79
CA ASP A 10 12.99 -30.69 24.53
C ASP A 10 13.07 -29.29 23.91
N ALA A 11 14.28 -28.75 23.78
CA ALA A 11 14.51 -27.38 23.32
C ALA A 11 13.95 -27.12 21.91
N GLU A 12 14.01 -28.11 21.01
CA GLU A 12 13.50 -27.97 19.64
C GLU A 12 11.97 -27.85 19.65
N TRP A 13 11.29 -28.67 20.46
CA TRP A 13 9.83 -28.63 20.57
C TRP A 13 9.33 -27.36 21.27
N VAL A 14 10.07 -26.89 22.27
CA VAL A 14 9.79 -25.62 22.95
C VAL A 14 9.94 -24.45 21.98
N LEU A 15 10.98 -24.45 21.15
CA LEU A 15 11.19 -23.42 20.13
C LEU A 15 10.05 -23.42 19.09
N MET A 16 9.70 -24.59 18.55
CA MET A 16 8.57 -24.70 17.61
C MET A 16 7.27 -24.17 18.21
N TYR A 17 7.01 -24.49 19.48
CA TYR A 17 5.83 -23.99 20.19
C TYR A 17 5.88 -22.48 20.40
N ARG A 18 7.02 -21.93 20.82
CA ARG A 18 7.24 -20.49 20.97
C ARG A 18 7.01 -19.73 19.65
N LEU A 19 7.34 -20.35 18.51
CA LEU A 19 7.11 -19.81 17.17
C LEU A 19 5.65 -19.97 16.68
N GLY A 20 4.72 -20.34 17.55
CA GLY A 20 3.28 -20.36 17.23
C GLY A 20 2.76 -21.70 16.70
N LEU A 21 3.59 -22.74 16.58
CA LEU A 21 3.10 -24.05 16.14
C LEU A 21 2.30 -24.72 17.26
N SER A 22 1.15 -25.31 16.91
CA SER A 22 0.33 -26.04 17.87
C SER A 22 0.97 -27.36 18.29
N ARG A 23 0.63 -27.85 19.49
CA ARG A 23 1.06 -29.17 20.01
C ARG A 23 0.89 -30.31 18.99
N LYS A 24 -0.22 -30.27 18.23
CA LYS A 24 -0.56 -31.28 17.22
C LYS A 24 0.38 -31.17 16.02
N ARG A 25 0.62 -29.95 15.54
CA ARG A 25 1.52 -29.68 14.42
C ARG A 25 2.95 -30.12 14.71
N ILE A 26 3.45 -29.85 15.92
CA ILE A 26 4.79 -30.26 16.36
C ILE A 26 4.88 -31.79 16.39
N ALA A 27 3.87 -32.45 16.98
CA ALA A 27 3.78 -33.90 17.04
C ALA A 27 3.81 -34.57 15.66
N ASP A 28 3.06 -34.02 14.70
CA ASP A 28 3.03 -34.49 13.32
C ASP A 28 4.41 -34.34 12.63
N LEU A 29 5.07 -33.19 12.80
CA LEU A 29 6.37 -32.89 12.19
C LEU A 29 7.48 -33.81 12.69
N VAL A 30 7.54 -34.03 14.01
CA VAL A 30 8.60 -34.84 14.63
C VAL A 30 8.20 -36.31 14.78
N ARG A 31 7.01 -36.69 14.30
CA ARG A 31 6.44 -38.06 14.30
C ARG A 31 6.40 -38.70 15.69
N VAL A 32 5.87 -37.97 16.67
CA VAL A 32 5.67 -38.46 18.05
C VAL A 32 4.22 -38.23 18.50
N PRO A 33 3.74 -38.91 19.57
CA PRO A 33 2.41 -38.64 20.10
C PRO A 33 2.26 -37.21 20.65
N PRO A 34 1.12 -36.53 20.42
CA PRO A 34 0.87 -35.18 20.99
C PRO A 34 0.98 -35.09 22.51
N ALA A 35 0.72 -36.21 23.22
CA ALA A 35 0.88 -36.29 24.67
C ALA A 35 2.35 -36.12 25.11
N ALA A 36 3.30 -36.65 24.33
CA ALA A 36 4.73 -36.48 24.60
C ALA A 36 5.14 -35.01 24.46
N VAL A 37 4.70 -34.34 23.39
CA VAL A 37 4.92 -32.89 23.23
C VAL A 37 4.30 -32.11 24.39
N GLY A 38 3.07 -32.47 24.78
CA GLY A 38 2.37 -31.86 25.92
C GLY A 38 3.17 -31.94 27.23
N TYR A 39 3.75 -33.10 27.53
CA TYR A 39 4.59 -33.29 28.72
C TYR A 39 5.81 -32.36 28.73
N HIS A 40 6.52 -32.24 27.60
CA HIS A 40 7.68 -31.35 27.49
C HIS A 40 7.28 -29.87 27.62
N LEU A 41 6.14 -29.46 27.04
CA LEU A 41 5.65 -28.08 27.16
C LEU A 41 5.20 -27.72 28.58
N VAL A 42 4.64 -28.68 29.34
CA VAL A 42 4.30 -28.45 30.76
C VAL A 42 5.56 -28.13 31.58
N ILE A 43 6.65 -28.86 31.35
CA ILE A 43 7.92 -28.59 32.05
C ILE A 43 8.51 -27.27 31.57
N ALA A 44 8.47 -26.98 30.27
CA ALA A 44 8.99 -25.73 29.70
C ALA A 44 8.28 -24.49 30.25
N ARG A 45 6.94 -24.50 30.36
CA ARG A 45 6.17 -23.38 30.93
C ARG A 45 6.48 -23.11 32.40
N ARG A 46 6.93 -24.12 33.16
CA ARG A 46 7.37 -23.93 34.55
C ARG A 46 8.74 -23.25 34.64
N GLN A 47 9.59 -23.45 33.63
CA GLN A 47 10.92 -22.85 33.54
C GLN A 47 10.89 -21.47 32.88
N ASP A 48 9.97 -21.27 31.95
CA ASP A 48 9.78 -20.02 31.19
C ASP A 48 8.29 -19.63 31.18
N PRO A 49 7.85 -18.75 32.10
CA PRO A 49 6.49 -18.26 32.16
C PRO A 49 6.06 -17.45 30.93
N GLU A 50 6.99 -16.89 30.15
CA GLU A 50 6.67 -16.07 28.96
C GLU A 50 6.35 -16.93 27.72
N LEU A 51 6.63 -18.24 27.77
CA LEU A 51 6.48 -19.15 26.64
C LEU A 51 5.06 -19.13 26.04
N GLU A 52 4.03 -19.07 26.89
CA GLU A 52 2.64 -19.03 26.44
C GLU A 52 2.32 -17.69 25.76
N ALA A 53 2.76 -16.57 26.34
CA ALA A 53 2.55 -15.25 25.74
C ALA A 53 3.25 -15.14 24.37
N ALA A 54 4.48 -15.66 24.26
CA ALA A 54 5.22 -15.71 23.01
C ALA A 54 4.53 -16.61 21.96
N HIS A 55 4.03 -17.78 22.38
CA HIS A 55 3.23 -18.66 21.51
C HIS A 55 1.98 -17.95 20.99
N GLN A 56 1.20 -17.30 21.86
CA GLN A 56 -0.03 -16.60 21.45
C GLN A 56 0.27 -15.42 20.52
N ALA A 57 1.34 -14.66 20.78
CA ALA A 57 1.79 -13.58 19.91
C ALA A 57 2.19 -14.10 18.52
N ALA A 58 2.92 -15.22 18.45
CA ALA A 58 3.34 -15.83 17.19
C ALA A 58 2.20 -16.53 16.44
N ALA A 59 1.28 -17.20 17.15
CA ALA A 59 0.12 -17.87 16.57
C ALA A 59 -0.96 -16.88 16.11
N GLY A 60 -1.07 -15.73 16.78
CA GLY A 60 -1.99 -14.64 16.41
C GLY A 60 -1.44 -13.73 15.30
N ALA A 61 -0.14 -13.79 15.00
CA ALA A 61 0.42 -13.12 13.84
C ALA A 61 -0.13 -13.80 12.58
N VAL A 62 -0.85 -13.03 11.74
CA VAL A 62 -1.24 -13.49 10.40
C VAL A 62 0.05 -13.91 9.68
N PRO A 63 0.17 -15.16 9.19
CA PRO A 63 1.33 -15.56 8.40
C PRO A 63 1.47 -14.56 7.27
N VAL A 64 2.53 -13.74 7.28
CA VAL A 64 2.83 -12.87 6.15
C VAL A 64 3.08 -13.83 4.99
N PRO A 65 2.23 -13.83 3.94
CA PRO A 65 2.40 -14.76 2.84
C PRO A 65 3.75 -14.44 2.20
N HIS A 66 4.72 -15.33 2.40
CA HIS A 66 6.01 -15.17 1.74
C HIS A 66 5.78 -15.36 0.24
N PRO A 67 6.44 -14.58 -0.62
CA PRO A 67 6.26 -14.68 -2.05
C PRO A 67 6.60 -16.10 -2.53
N SER A 68 5.73 -16.66 -3.38
CA SER A 68 5.97 -17.97 -3.97
C SER A 68 7.15 -17.91 -4.94
N THR A 69 7.71 -19.07 -5.30
CA THR A 69 8.77 -19.15 -6.33
C THR A 69 8.36 -18.46 -7.63
N ARG A 70 7.08 -18.60 -8.02
CA ARG A 70 6.53 -17.94 -9.21
C ARG A 70 6.55 -16.42 -9.09
N ASP A 71 6.29 -15.90 -7.89
CA ASP A 71 6.28 -14.46 -7.66
C ASP A 71 7.69 -13.86 -7.64
N LEU A 72 8.67 -14.62 -7.16
CA LEU A 72 10.09 -14.24 -7.24
C LEU A 72 10.57 -14.26 -8.69
N SER A 73 10.21 -15.28 -9.48
CA SER A 73 10.54 -15.29 -10.92
C SER A 73 9.93 -14.09 -11.65
N ARG A 74 8.73 -13.64 -11.26
CA ARG A 74 8.12 -12.43 -11.83
C ARG A 74 8.90 -11.17 -11.47
N MET A 75 9.44 -11.08 -10.25
CA MET A 75 10.32 -9.99 -9.84
C MET A 75 11.60 -9.98 -10.68
N ASP A 76 12.25 -11.14 -10.85
CA ASP A 76 13.48 -11.26 -11.64
C ASP A 76 13.26 -10.86 -13.11
N GLU A 77 12.13 -11.25 -13.71
CA GLU A 77 11.73 -10.83 -15.05
C GLU A 77 11.66 -9.30 -15.17
N VAL A 78 11.04 -8.63 -14.19
CA VAL A 78 10.94 -7.17 -14.18
C VAL A 78 12.30 -6.51 -13.99
N ILE A 79 13.14 -7.02 -13.09
CA ILE A 79 14.50 -6.49 -12.86
C ILE A 79 15.34 -6.63 -14.13
N ALA A 80 15.29 -7.78 -14.80
CA ALA A 80 15.99 -8.01 -16.06
C ALA A 80 15.51 -7.06 -17.16
N TRP A 81 14.20 -6.87 -17.28
CA TRP A 81 13.62 -5.95 -18.26
C TRP A 81 14.06 -4.51 -18.01
N VAL A 82 13.99 -4.02 -16.76
CA VAL A 82 14.42 -2.65 -16.42
C VAL A 82 15.92 -2.47 -16.66
N SER A 83 16.72 -3.49 -16.37
CA SER A 83 18.16 -3.47 -16.62
C SER A 83 18.48 -3.40 -18.13
N ALA A 84 17.67 -4.07 -18.97
CA ALA A 84 17.84 -4.06 -20.42
C ALA A 84 17.39 -2.74 -21.07
N GLU A 85 16.23 -2.21 -20.66
CA GLU A 85 15.63 -1.02 -21.25
C GLU A 85 16.15 0.30 -20.64
N GLY A 86 16.76 0.24 -19.45
CA GLY A 86 17.22 1.42 -18.72
C GLY A 86 16.10 2.33 -18.20
N ARG A 87 14.84 1.86 -18.23
CA ARG A 87 13.65 2.60 -17.79
C ARG A 87 12.66 1.68 -17.08
N LEU A 88 11.70 2.28 -16.39
CA LEU A 88 10.61 1.56 -15.73
C LEU A 88 9.49 1.24 -16.73
N PRO A 89 8.79 0.09 -16.59
CA PRO A 89 7.64 -0.27 -17.41
C PRO A 89 6.51 0.74 -17.33
N GLU A 90 5.88 1.04 -18.47
CA GLU A 90 4.72 1.95 -18.57
C GLU A 90 3.39 1.18 -18.68
N ASP A 91 2.32 1.66 -18.02
CA ASP A 91 1.01 1.00 -18.16
C ASP A 91 0.25 1.36 -19.44
N ARG A 92 0.69 2.41 -20.14
CA ARG A 92 0.13 2.84 -21.43
C ARG A 92 0.94 2.35 -22.62
N SER A 93 1.96 1.51 -22.39
CA SER A 93 2.72 0.88 -23.47
C SER A 93 1.80 0.07 -24.38
N GLY A 94 2.11 0.02 -25.67
CA GLY A 94 1.45 -0.85 -26.65
C GLY A 94 1.69 -2.34 -26.37
N ASP A 95 2.79 -2.68 -25.68
CA ASP A 95 3.13 -4.05 -25.34
C ASP A 95 2.36 -4.57 -24.11
N ARG A 96 1.83 -5.80 -24.21
CA ARG A 96 1.04 -6.40 -23.13
C ARG A 96 1.92 -6.83 -21.95
N GLY A 97 3.15 -7.29 -22.22
CA GLY A 97 4.11 -7.70 -21.20
C GLY A 97 4.51 -6.51 -20.32
N GLU A 98 4.89 -5.40 -20.95
CA GLU A 98 5.26 -4.15 -20.28
C GLU A 98 4.11 -3.62 -19.40
N ARG A 99 2.88 -3.56 -19.92
CA ARG A 99 1.72 -3.15 -19.11
C ARG A 99 1.51 -4.04 -17.89
N SER A 100 1.74 -5.35 -18.03
CA SER A 100 1.63 -6.30 -16.92
C SER A 100 2.71 -6.05 -15.86
N MET A 101 3.95 -5.81 -16.29
CA MET A 101 5.07 -5.45 -15.40
C MET A 101 4.83 -4.12 -14.67
N ALA A 102 4.32 -3.11 -15.37
CA ALA A 102 3.97 -1.81 -14.80
C ALA A 102 2.90 -1.91 -13.71
N ARG A 103 1.88 -2.75 -13.91
CA ARG A 103 0.82 -3.01 -12.92
C ARG A 103 1.37 -3.76 -11.70
N TRP A 104 2.23 -4.75 -11.93
CA TRP A 104 2.87 -5.51 -10.86
C TRP A 104 3.73 -4.58 -9.98
N LEU A 105 4.60 -3.75 -10.56
CA LEU A 105 5.38 -2.76 -9.83
C LEU A 105 4.51 -1.76 -9.05
N SER A 106 3.40 -1.33 -9.64
CA SER A 106 2.45 -0.43 -8.96
C SER A 106 1.83 -1.06 -7.71
N GLY A 107 1.55 -2.37 -7.75
CA GLY A 107 1.10 -3.13 -6.58
C GLY A 107 2.14 -3.18 -5.47
N ARG A 108 3.40 -3.51 -5.81
CA ARG A 108 4.52 -3.57 -4.86
C ARG A 108 4.82 -2.20 -4.24
N ARG A 109 4.76 -1.11 -5.02
CA ARG A 109 4.87 0.26 -4.49
C ARG A 109 3.79 0.59 -3.46
N ARG A 110 2.54 0.19 -3.73
CA ARG A 110 1.45 0.41 -2.78
C ARG A 110 1.70 -0.35 -1.48
N GLU A 111 2.11 -1.61 -1.57
CA GLU A 111 2.47 -2.41 -0.39
C GLU A 111 3.64 -1.79 0.38
N ALA A 112 4.64 -1.25 -0.31
CA ALA A 112 5.74 -0.51 0.30
C ALA A 112 5.24 0.73 1.06
N GLY A 113 4.37 1.52 0.43
CA GLY A 113 3.76 2.71 1.05
C GLY A 113 2.84 2.39 2.23
N GLU A 114 2.24 1.20 2.26
CA GLU A 114 1.44 0.69 3.38
C GLU A 114 2.29 0.01 4.47
N GLY A 115 3.60 -0.17 4.26
CA GLY A 115 4.49 -0.90 5.19
C GLY A 115 4.25 -2.41 5.22
N LYS A 116 3.63 -2.98 4.18
CA LYS A 116 3.26 -4.40 4.07
C LYS A 116 4.09 -5.17 3.05
N LEU A 117 5.09 -4.53 2.46
CA LEU A 117 5.94 -5.18 1.46
C LEU A 117 6.80 -6.25 2.12
N ASP A 118 6.79 -7.44 1.53
CA ASP A 118 7.65 -8.53 1.97
C ASP A 118 9.15 -8.15 1.82
N PRO A 119 10.00 -8.47 2.80
CA PRO A 119 11.43 -8.19 2.75
C PRO A 119 12.13 -8.70 1.48
N ALA A 120 11.73 -9.86 0.95
CA ALA A 120 12.33 -10.41 -0.26
C ALA A 120 12.10 -9.51 -1.49
N TYR A 121 10.92 -8.89 -1.60
CA TYR A 121 10.67 -7.90 -2.64
C TYR A 121 11.42 -6.60 -2.38
N SER A 122 11.52 -6.17 -1.13
CA SER A 122 12.26 -4.97 -0.77
C SER A 122 13.73 -5.08 -1.17
N GLU A 123 14.37 -6.20 -0.86
CA GLU A 123 15.77 -6.47 -1.21
C GLU A 123 15.97 -6.60 -2.72
N GLY A 124 15.11 -7.37 -3.40
CA GLY A 124 15.22 -7.54 -4.85
C GLY A 124 15.00 -6.25 -5.63
N LEU A 125 13.95 -5.48 -5.29
CA LEU A 125 13.61 -4.25 -5.99
C LEU A 125 14.53 -3.09 -5.64
N ALA A 126 15.23 -3.11 -4.49
CA ALA A 126 16.26 -2.10 -4.18
C ALA A 126 17.34 -1.96 -5.25
N ARG A 127 17.53 -2.98 -6.10
CA ARG A 127 18.47 -2.98 -7.23
C ARG A 127 17.96 -2.18 -8.44
N VAL A 128 16.70 -1.74 -8.43
CA VAL A 128 16.06 -1.02 -9.53
C VAL A 128 15.94 0.47 -9.17
N PRO A 129 16.75 1.37 -9.75
CA PRO A 129 16.68 2.80 -9.45
C PRO A 129 15.29 3.38 -9.71
N GLY A 130 14.80 4.21 -8.79
CA GLY A 130 13.48 4.86 -8.90
C GLY A 130 12.28 3.91 -8.83
N TRP A 131 12.47 2.61 -8.52
CA TRP A 131 11.36 1.66 -8.48
C TRP A 131 10.30 2.04 -7.44
N ALA A 132 10.69 2.63 -6.32
CA ALA A 132 9.76 3.06 -5.27
C ALA A 132 9.10 4.40 -5.63
N GLU A 133 9.70 5.18 -6.53
CA GLU A 133 9.18 6.45 -6.96
C GLU A 133 7.98 6.24 -7.87
N ASN A 134 6.83 6.72 -7.42
CA ASN A 134 5.65 6.73 -8.26
C ASN A 134 5.69 7.98 -9.15
N HIS A 135 6.39 7.90 -10.29
CA HIS A 135 6.43 8.96 -11.29
C HIS A 135 5.03 9.44 -11.71
N ARG A 136 4.00 8.57 -11.66
CA ARG A 136 2.61 9.01 -11.88
C ARG A 136 2.10 9.86 -10.76
N ASN A 137 2.36 9.52 -9.50
CA ASN A 137 2.00 10.40 -8.40
C ASN A 137 2.70 11.76 -8.52
N VAL A 138 3.98 11.77 -8.91
CA VAL A 138 4.71 13.03 -9.16
C VAL A 138 4.07 13.83 -10.29
N ALA A 139 3.75 13.19 -11.42
CA ALA A 139 3.11 13.85 -12.55
C ALA A 139 1.67 14.29 -12.25
N ASP A 140 0.91 13.48 -11.53
CA ASP A 140 -0.46 13.80 -11.08
C ASP A 140 -0.45 14.95 -10.08
N GLU A 141 0.55 15.00 -9.19
CA GLU A 141 0.76 16.11 -8.27
C GLU A 141 1.13 17.40 -9.00
N SER A 142 2.02 17.31 -10.00
CA SER A 142 2.37 18.45 -10.86
C SER A 142 1.12 18.96 -11.59
N ARG A 143 0.37 18.08 -12.27
CA ARG A 143 -0.88 18.46 -12.96
C ARG A 143 -1.90 19.05 -12.00
N TRP A 144 -1.97 18.56 -10.76
CA TRP A 144 -2.86 19.11 -9.74
C TRP A 144 -2.47 20.55 -9.37
N ARG A 145 -1.16 20.82 -9.20
CA ARG A 145 -0.63 22.16 -8.93
C ARG A 145 -0.84 23.11 -10.10
N ASP A 146 -0.61 22.65 -11.33
CA ASP A 146 -0.82 23.45 -12.54
C ASP A 146 -2.29 23.85 -12.68
N ARG A 147 -3.22 22.94 -12.41
CA ARG A 147 -4.66 23.25 -12.42
C ARG A 147 -5.07 24.19 -11.29
N LEU A 148 -4.46 24.06 -10.11
CA LEU A 148 -4.66 25.03 -9.03
C LEU A 148 -4.21 26.44 -9.46
N ALA A 149 -3.01 26.55 -10.05
CA ALA A 149 -2.47 27.82 -10.53
C ALA A 149 -3.39 28.46 -11.59
N GLN A 150 -3.82 27.68 -12.59
CA GLN A 150 -4.76 28.15 -13.61
C GLN A 150 -6.11 28.61 -13.02
N LEU A 151 -6.60 27.94 -11.97
CA LEU A 151 -7.83 28.37 -11.30
C LEU A 151 -7.64 29.66 -10.50
N VAL A 152 -6.49 29.83 -9.86
CA VAL A 152 -6.15 31.07 -9.15
C VAL A 152 -6.07 32.23 -10.14
N GLU A 153 -5.38 32.05 -11.26
CA GLU A 153 -5.28 33.04 -12.33
C GLU A 153 -6.66 33.41 -12.88
N PHE A 154 -7.48 32.41 -13.23
CA PHE A 154 -8.87 32.63 -13.68
C PHE A 154 -9.70 33.46 -12.69
N ARG A 155 -9.51 33.26 -11.39
CA ARG A 155 -10.19 34.04 -10.34
C ARG A 155 -9.62 35.45 -10.18
N GLN A 156 -8.32 35.64 -10.41
CA GLN A 156 -7.66 36.94 -10.37
C GLN A 156 -8.01 37.82 -11.58
N GLU A 157 -8.29 37.20 -12.74
CA GLU A 157 -8.83 37.86 -13.94
C GLU A 157 -10.24 38.48 -13.71
N GLY A 158 -10.85 38.25 -12.54
CA GLY A 158 -12.16 38.78 -12.16
C GLY A 158 -13.33 37.85 -12.52
N HIS A 159 -13.04 36.65 -13.03
CA HIS A 159 -14.09 35.67 -13.31
C HIS A 159 -14.68 35.07 -12.02
N ASP A 160 -15.97 34.77 -12.08
CA ASP A 160 -16.63 34.01 -11.01
C ASP A 160 -16.22 32.51 -11.05
N TRP A 161 -16.67 31.68 -10.11
CA TRP A 161 -16.26 30.26 -10.05
C TRP A 161 -16.59 29.50 -11.33
N PRO A 162 -15.65 28.76 -11.95
CA PRO A 162 -15.89 28.11 -13.24
C PRO A 162 -17.01 27.06 -13.17
N ARG A 163 -17.78 26.93 -14.26
CA ARG A 163 -18.81 25.89 -14.42
C ARG A 163 -18.29 24.70 -15.21
N HIS A 164 -18.83 23.53 -14.92
CA HIS A 164 -18.68 22.35 -15.79
C HIS A 164 -19.87 22.16 -16.75
N HIS A 165 -20.93 22.97 -16.62
CA HIS A 165 -22.08 23.03 -17.52
C HIS A 165 -22.39 24.51 -17.82
N ASP A 166 -22.89 24.81 -19.02
CA ASP A 166 -23.21 26.18 -19.45
C ASP A 166 -22.00 27.13 -19.28
N TYR A 167 -20.85 26.72 -19.82
CA TYR A 167 -19.56 27.40 -19.73
C TYR A 167 -19.31 28.30 -20.94
N ASP A 168 -18.54 29.37 -20.74
CA ASP A 168 -18.24 30.35 -21.78
C ASP A 168 -16.96 29.99 -22.57
N SER A 169 -16.12 29.10 -22.02
CA SER A 169 -14.89 28.64 -22.68
C SER A 169 -14.46 27.23 -22.24
N GLU A 170 -13.66 26.56 -23.08
CA GLU A 170 -13.04 25.26 -22.74
C GLU A 170 -12.13 25.35 -21.51
N ARG A 171 -11.48 26.50 -21.29
CA ARG A 171 -10.70 26.77 -20.07
C ARG A 171 -11.62 26.75 -18.85
N GLU A 172 -12.77 27.43 -18.91
CA GLU A 172 -13.76 27.41 -17.82
C GLU A 172 -14.29 26.00 -17.59
N HIS A 173 -14.70 25.29 -18.63
CA HIS A 173 -15.19 23.92 -18.54
C HIS A 173 -14.20 23.00 -17.81
N THR A 174 -12.93 23.02 -18.25
CA THR A 174 -11.87 22.19 -17.69
C THR A 174 -11.64 22.48 -16.21
N LEU A 175 -11.58 23.76 -15.83
CA LEU A 175 -11.42 24.17 -14.44
C LEU A 175 -12.67 23.86 -13.60
N GLY A 176 -13.86 23.96 -14.19
CA GLY A 176 -15.14 23.63 -13.59
C GLY A 176 -15.25 22.14 -13.24
N VAL A 177 -14.86 21.25 -14.16
CA VAL A 177 -14.79 19.80 -13.92
C VAL A 177 -13.77 19.47 -12.83
N TRP A 178 -12.60 20.12 -12.89
CA TRP A 178 -11.53 19.90 -11.91
C TRP A 178 -11.96 20.29 -10.49
N ILE A 179 -12.52 21.50 -10.29
CA ILE A 179 -12.95 21.96 -8.97
C ILE A 179 -14.17 21.19 -8.46
N HIS A 180 -15.07 20.76 -9.35
CA HIS A 180 -16.17 19.86 -8.99
C HIS A 180 -15.64 18.54 -8.41
N THR A 181 -14.62 17.96 -9.04
CA THR A 181 -13.96 16.74 -8.56
C THR A 181 -13.31 16.93 -7.20
N GLN A 182 -12.65 18.08 -6.95
CA GLN A 182 -12.05 18.37 -5.65
C GLN A 182 -13.13 18.47 -4.55
N ARG A 183 -14.24 19.16 -4.84
CA ARG A 183 -15.38 19.27 -3.90
C ARG A 183 -15.99 17.91 -3.58
N TYR A 184 -16.15 17.06 -4.61
CA TYR A 184 -16.65 15.70 -4.45
C TYR A 184 -15.76 14.87 -3.53
N LYS A 185 -14.44 14.84 -3.79
CA LYS A 185 -13.47 14.13 -2.95
C LYS A 185 -13.41 14.66 -1.52
N HIS A 186 -13.49 15.99 -1.34
CA HIS A 186 -13.51 16.60 -0.02
C HIS A 186 -14.74 16.17 0.81
N ARG A 187 -15.95 16.16 0.21
CA ARG A 187 -17.16 15.69 0.90
C ARG A 187 -17.07 14.23 1.35
N ARG A 188 -16.34 13.40 0.60
CA ARG A 188 -16.07 11.99 0.93
C ARG A 188 -14.89 11.79 1.88
N ARG A 189 -14.20 12.85 2.28
CA ARG A 189 -12.95 12.81 3.09
C ARG A 189 -11.82 12.03 2.41
N GLU A 190 -11.84 11.99 1.07
CA GLU A 190 -10.85 11.30 0.23
C GLU A 190 -9.81 12.28 -0.36
N LEU A 191 -9.98 13.58 -0.11
CA LEU A 191 -8.99 14.59 -0.53
C LEU A 191 -7.90 14.73 0.52
N ASP A 192 -6.64 14.69 0.07
CA ASP A 192 -5.47 14.86 0.93
C ASP A 192 -5.54 16.16 1.76
N ARG A 193 -5.21 16.07 3.04
CA ARG A 193 -5.22 17.21 3.98
C ARG A 193 -4.31 18.35 3.53
N ALA A 194 -3.16 18.06 2.92
CA ALA A 194 -2.26 19.07 2.36
C ALA A 194 -2.92 19.82 1.19
N LYS A 195 -3.63 19.09 0.32
CA LYS A 195 -4.39 19.68 -0.80
C LYS A 195 -5.53 20.57 -0.33
N VAL A 196 -6.23 20.16 0.73
CA VAL A 196 -7.27 20.99 1.37
C VAL A 196 -6.68 22.29 1.91
N LYS A 197 -5.54 22.23 2.61
CA LYS A 197 -4.85 23.43 3.12
C LYS A 197 -4.46 24.38 1.99
N LEU A 198 -3.87 23.85 0.91
CA LEU A 198 -3.49 24.65 -0.26
C LEU A 198 -4.71 25.32 -0.92
N LEU A 199 -5.80 24.58 -1.13
CA LEU A 199 -7.03 25.12 -1.69
C LEU A 199 -7.66 26.20 -0.80
N ASN A 200 -7.67 25.99 0.52
CA ASN A 200 -8.21 26.97 1.46
C ASN A 200 -7.39 28.27 1.48
N ALA A 201 -6.07 28.17 1.34
CA ALA A 201 -5.18 29.33 1.30
C ALA A 201 -5.28 30.10 -0.03
N ALA A 202 -5.24 29.38 -1.16
CA ALA A 202 -5.22 30.00 -2.48
C ALA A 202 -6.59 30.48 -2.96
N LEU A 203 -7.67 29.80 -2.55
CA LEU A 203 -9.01 29.98 -3.10
C LEU A 203 -10.09 29.97 -2.01
N PRO A 204 -10.16 30.99 -1.13
CA PRO A 204 -11.20 31.07 -0.11
C PRO A 204 -12.61 30.95 -0.71
N GLY A 205 -13.47 30.11 -0.11
CA GLY A 205 -14.83 29.85 -0.63
C GLY A 205 -14.93 28.80 -1.74
N TRP A 206 -13.82 28.13 -2.11
CA TRP A 206 -13.85 27.09 -3.15
C TRP A 206 -14.80 25.94 -2.86
N GLN A 207 -15.15 25.68 -1.60
CA GLN A 207 -16.01 24.57 -1.18
C GLN A 207 -17.49 24.79 -1.54
N THR A 208 -17.95 26.03 -1.38
CA THR A 208 -19.34 26.45 -1.66
C THR A 208 -19.51 26.83 -3.14
N GLY A 209 -18.51 27.46 -3.74
CA GLY A 209 -18.59 27.95 -5.12
C GLY A 209 -19.53 29.14 -5.27
N ARG A 210 -20.21 29.25 -6.42
CA ARG A 210 -21.24 30.28 -6.62
C ARG A 210 -22.36 30.10 -5.60
N THR A 211 -22.61 31.10 -4.77
CA THR A 211 -23.87 31.20 -4.02
C THR A 211 -24.99 31.28 -5.04
N ARG A 212 -25.98 30.38 -4.94
CA ARG A 212 -27.14 30.35 -5.85
C ARG A 212 -27.80 31.73 -5.88
N GLY A 213 -27.54 32.52 -6.91
CA GLY A 213 -28.38 33.63 -7.30
C GLY A 213 -29.68 33.06 -7.85
N ARG A 214 -30.64 32.77 -6.98
CA ARG A 214 -32.04 32.72 -7.41
C ARG A 214 -32.48 34.18 -7.45
N PRO A 215 -32.76 34.80 -8.62
CA PRO A 215 -33.36 36.12 -8.61
C PRO A 215 -34.72 36.01 -7.91
N ARG A 216 -35.05 36.97 -7.03
CA ARG A 216 -36.44 37.12 -6.59
C ARG A 216 -37.24 37.42 -7.86
N ARG A 217 -38.18 36.55 -8.23
CA ARG A 217 -39.22 36.92 -9.18
C ARG A 217 -39.98 38.08 -8.54
N GLN A 218 -39.93 39.25 -9.18
CA GLN A 218 -40.92 40.30 -8.98
C GLN A 218 -42.25 39.82 -9.58
#